data_AF-A0A354GXY5-F1
#
_entry.id   AF-A0A354GXY5-F1
#
_cell.length_a   1.000
_cell.length_b   1.000
_cell.length_c   1.000
_cell.angle_alpha   90.00
_cell.angle_beta   90.00
_cell.angle_gamma   90.00
#
_symmetry.space_group_name_H-M   'P 1'
#
loop_
_entity.id
_entity.type
_entity.pdbx_description
1 polymer ?
#
loop_
_entity_poly.entity_id
_entity_poly.type
_entity_poly.pdbx_seq_one_letter_code
_entity_poly.pdbx_strand_id
1 'polypeptide(L)'
;AQETTLAVRTIRAFDAVVYRFQKNQLVLDTIELDRKTVGKTQNLVDAGKQKPADLIILRSELDDARAQLGQSRTALATAWNDLRSALGVVGGGAFDLQGDLIAPPLPPGLAPALAETAREHRPDRHAREVAIAEADALLR
;
A
#
# COMPACT_ATOMS: atom_id res chain seq x y z
N ALA A 1 20.77 14.58 -0.54
CA ALA A 1 19.62 14.32 -1.44
C ALA A 1 19.32 12.82 -1.54
N GLN A 2 20.30 12.00 -1.93
CA GLN A 2 20.12 10.55 -2.10
C GLN A 2 19.63 9.83 -0.85
N GLU A 3 20.14 10.19 0.34
CA GLU A 3 19.69 9.60 1.62
C GLU A 3 18.21 9.88 1.92
N THR A 4 17.76 11.12 1.73
CA THR A 4 16.34 11.50 1.91
C THR A 4 15.45 10.78 0.90
N THR A 5 15.87 10.68 -0.36
CA THR A 5 15.13 9.94 -1.39
C THR A 5 15.06 8.45 -1.07
N LEU A 6 16.14 7.86 -0.57
CA LEU A 6 16.18 6.47 -0.13
C LEU A 6 15.24 6.25 1.06
N ALA A 7 15.28 7.11 2.08
CA ALA A 7 14.40 7.03 3.24
C ALA A 7 12.92 7.07 2.82
N VAL A 8 12.53 8.03 1.97
CA VAL A 8 11.15 8.12 1.45
C VAL A 8 10.77 6.88 0.64
N ARG A 9 11.69 6.36 -0.19
CA ARG A 9 11.45 5.13 -0.96
C ARG A 9 11.20 3.94 -0.04
N THR A 10 12.00 3.77 1.01
CA THR A 10 11.86 2.68 1.98
C THR A 10 10.54 2.77 2.74
N ILE A 11 10.16 3.96 3.23
CA ILE A 11 8.88 4.18 3.91
C ILE A 11 7.72 3.80 3.01
N ARG A 12 7.71 4.28 1.76
CA ARG A 12 6.64 3.95 0.80
C ARG A 12 6.58 2.48 0.46
N ALA A 13 7.73 1.81 0.35
CA ALA A 13 7.77 0.38 0.11
C ALA A 13 7.22 -0.42 1.31
N PHE A 14 7.52 0.04 2.54
CA PHE A 14 6.93 -0.52 3.75
C PHE A 14 5.41 -0.35 3.77
N ASP A 15 4.91 0.87 3.57
CA ASP A 15 3.47 1.17 3.54
C ASP A 15 2.76 0.34 2.47
N ALA A 16 3.39 0.16 1.30
CA ALA A 16 2.85 -0.67 0.24
C ALA A 16 2.70 -2.13 0.68
N VAL A 17 3.66 -2.70 1.40
CA VAL A 17 3.53 -4.08 1.91
C VAL A 17 2.40 -4.17 2.94
N VAL A 18 2.35 -3.26 3.92
CA VAL A 18 1.28 -3.25 4.93
C VAL A 18 -0.09 -3.17 4.26
N TYR A 19 -0.24 -2.25 3.31
CA TYR A 19 -1.48 -2.09 2.54
C TYR A 19 -1.86 -3.35 1.78
N ARG A 20 -0.93 -3.94 1.02
CA ARG A 20 -1.21 -5.14 0.22
C ARG A 20 -1.49 -6.35 1.09
N PHE A 21 -0.86 -6.46 2.26
CA PHE A 21 -1.13 -7.52 3.21
C PHE A 21 -2.55 -7.42 3.74
N GLN A 22 -2.93 -6.25 4.27
CA GLN A 22 -4.30 -6.03 4.78
C GLN A 22 -5.35 -6.21 3.67
N LYS A 23 -5.06 -5.73 2.45
CA LYS A 23 -5.96 -5.93 1.30
C LYS A 23 -6.12 -7.40 0.92
N ASN A 24 -5.06 -8.20 1.00
CA ASN A 24 -5.12 -9.64 0.78
C ASN A 24 -5.92 -10.36 1.87
N GLN A 25 -5.77 -9.97 3.14
CA GLN A 25 -6.59 -10.50 4.23
C GLN A 25 -8.07 -10.18 4.01
N LEU A 26 -8.39 -8.93 3.65
CA LEU A 26 -9.76 -8.53 3.35
C LEU A 26 -10.40 -9.39 2.24
N VAL A 27 -9.66 -9.70 1.17
CA VAL A 27 -10.16 -10.59 0.10
C VAL A 27 -10.44 -12.00 0.62
N LEU A 28 -9.57 -12.54 1.48
CA LEU A 28 -9.78 -13.86 2.09
C LEU A 28 -11.01 -13.87 2.99
N ASP A 29 -11.17 -12.84 3.81
CA ASP A 29 -12.32 -12.67 4.72
C ASP A 29 -13.62 -12.55 3.93
N THR A 30 -13.62 -11.77 2.83
CA THR A 30 -14.76 -11.65 1.91
C THR A 30 -15.13 -13.00 1.31
N ILE A 31 -14.15 -13.77 0.79
CA ILE A 31 -14.41 -15.11 0.24
C ILE A 31 -15.02 -16.04 1.29
N GLU A 32 -14.52 -15.98 2.53
CA GLU A 32 -15.07 -16.80 3.61
C GLU A 32 -16.52 -16.42 3.93
N LEU A 33 -16.80 -15.11 4.02
CA LEU A 33 -18.13 -14.58 4.28
C LEU A 33 -19.11 -14.97 3.17
N ASP A 34 -18.74 -14.76 1.91
CA ASP A 34 -19.58 -15.05 0.74
C ASP A 34 -19.87 -16.55 0.64
N ARG A 35 -18.87 -17.40 0.90
CA ARG A 35 -19.07 -18.86 0.96
C ARG A 35 -20.11 -19.24 2.02
N LYS A 36 -20.05 -18.64 3.21
CA LYS A 36 -21.05 -18.88 4.28
C LYS A 36 -22.43 -18.37 3.86
N THR A 37 -22.50 -17.22 3.21
CA THR A 37 -23.74 -16.61 2.73
C THR A 37 -24.40 -17.47 1.65
N VAL A 38 -23.64 -17.92 0.65
CA VAL A 38 -24.11 -18.87 -0.39
C VAL A 38 -24.68 -20.13 0.24
N GLY A 39 -23.97 -20.73 1.22
CA GLY A 39 -24.44 -21.93 1.91
C GLY A 39 -25.76 -21.72 2.66
N LYS A 40 -25.91 -20.59 3.37
CA LYS A 40 -27.16 -20.24 4.06
C LYS A 40 -28.31 -20.00 3.07
N THR A 41 -28.04 -19.29 1.98
CA THR A 41 -29.05 -19.00 0.95
C THR A 41 -29.49 -20.26 0.22
N GLN A 42 -28.58 -21.20 -0.05
CA GLN A 42 -28.93 -22.51 -0.61
C GLN A 42 -29.98 -23.21 0.27
N ASN A 43 -29.74 -23.29 1.58
CA ASN A 43 -30.70 -23.90 2.51
C ASN A 43 -32.06 -23.19 2.51
N LEU A 44 -32.09 -21.87 2.33
CA LEU A 44 -33.35 -21.10 2.26
C LEU A 44 -34.07 -21.32 0.93
N VAL A 45 -33.36 -21.46 -0.18
CA VAL A 45 -33.93 -21.82 -1.49
C VAL A 45 -34.52 -23.22 -1.45
N ASP A 46 -33.79 -24.19 -0.88
CA ASP A 46 -34.26 -25.58 -0.76
C ASP A 46 -35.51 -25.68 0.14
N ALA A 47 -35.61 -24.81 1.15
CA ALA A 47 -36.80 -24.67 1.99
C ALA A 47 -37.94 -23.84 1.36
N GLY A 48 -37.78 -23.34 0.13
CA GLY A 48 -38.76 -22.51 -0.56
C GLY A 48 -38.94 -21.10 0.02
N LYS A 49 -38.02 -20.65 0.89
CA LYS A 49 -38.09 -19.37 1.60
C LYS A 49 -37.37 -18.22 0.89
N GLN A 50 -36.57 -18.53 -0.13
CA GLN A 50 -35.82 -17.56 -0.93
C GLN A 50 -35.95 -17.89 -2.42
N LYS A 51 -35.80 -16.87 -3.28
CA LYS A 51 -35.83 -17.07 -4.74
C LYS A 51 -34.51 -17.68 -5.22
N PRO A 52 -34.53 -18.65 -6.15
CA PRO A 52 -33.31 -19.20 -6.75
C PRO A 52 -32.41 -18.15 -7.44
N ALA A 53 -33.01 -17.05 -7.93
CA ALA A 53 -32.26 -15.96 -8.54
C ALA A 53 -31.26 -15.30 -7.58
N ASP A 54 -31.62 -15.17 -6.29
CA ASP A 54 -30.74 -14.56 -5.29
C ASP A 54 -29.50 -15.41 -5.03
N LEU A 55 -29.65 -16.74 -5.08
CA LEU A 55 -28.54 -17.69 -4.99
C LEU A 55 -27.57 -17.58 -6.17
N ILE A 56 -28.06 -17.28 -7.38
CA ILE A 56 -27.21 -17.07 -8.56
C ILE A 56 -26.33 -15.82 -8.36
N ILE A 57 -26.93 -14.73 -7.88
CA ILE A 57 -26.20 -13.47 -7.60
C ILE A 57 -25.09 -13.72 -6.58
N LEU A 58 -25.40 -14.35 -5.45
CA LEU A 58 -24.42 -14.62 -4.40
C LEU A 58 -23.27 -15.55 -4.86
N ARG A 59 -23.56 -16.49 -5.77
CA ARG A 59 -22.51 -17.32 -6.38
C ARG A 59 -21.61 -16.51 -7.30
N SER A 60 -22.17 -15.57 -8.06
CA SER A 60 -21.39 -14.64 -8.87
C SER A 60 -20.47 -13.79 -8.00
N GLU A 61 -20.98 -13.23 -6.89
CA GLU A 61 -20.17 -12.43 -5.97
C GLU A 61 -19.00 -13.23 -5.38
N LEU A 62 -19.25 -14.49 -4.98
CA LEU A 62 -18.19 -15.39 -4.49
C LEU A 62 -17.12 -15.64 -5.57
N ASP A 63 -17.53 -15.84 -6.82
CA ASP A 63 -16.60 -16.07 -7.92
C ASP A 63 -15.80 -14.81 -8.28
N ASP A 64 -16.42 -13.62 -8.21
CA ASP A 64 -15.75 -12.33 -8.35
C ASP A 64 -14.70 -12.12 -7.25
N ALA A 65 -15.04 -12.43 -6.00
CA ALA A 65 -14.09 -12.35 -4.88
C ALA A 65 -12.91 -13.31 -5.06
N ARG A 66 -13.16 -14.53 -5.55
CA ARG A 66 -12.11 -15.51 -5.87
C ARG A 66 -11.20 -15.04 -7.01
N ALA A 67 -11.76 -14.39 -8.03
CA ALA A 67 -10.98 -13.85 -9.13
C ALA A 67 -9.97 -12.79 -8.66
N GLN A 68 -10.31 -12.01 -7.63
CA GLN A 68 -9.41 -11.01 -7.04
C GLN A 68 -8.23 -11.61 -6.26
N LEU A 69 -8.33 -12.86 -5.77
CA LEU A 69 -7.30 -13.46 -4.91
C LEU A 69 -5.94 -13.58 -5.61
N GLY A 70 -5.92 -13.99 -6.88
CA GLY A 70 -4.69 -14.13 -7.65
C GLY A 70 -3.97 -12.79 -7.85
N GLN A 71 -4.74 -11.75 -8.18
CA GLN A 71 -4.22 -10.38 -8.31
C GLN A 71 -3.70 -9.85 -6.97
N SER A 72 -4.43 -10.09 -5.88
CA SER A 72 -4.05 -9.62 -4.54
C SER A 72 -2.73 -10.23 -4.07
N ARG A 73 -2.56 -11.55 -4.24
CA ARG A 73 -1.32 -12.27 -3.90
C ARG A 73 -0.13 -11.79 -4.72
N THR A 74 -0.32 -11.60 -6.02
CA THR A 74 0.73 -11.08 -6.91
C THR A 74 1.16 -9.67 -6.48
N ALA A 75 0.20 -8.79 -6.20
CA ALA A 75 0.49 -7.43 -5.77
C ALA A 75 1.24 -7.39 -4.42
N LEU A 76 0.90 -8.27 -3.48
CA LEU A 76 1.62 -8.43 -2.21
C LEU A 76 3.06 -8.92 -2.43
N ALA A 77 3.26 -9.92 -3.29
CA ALA A 77 4.59 -10.42 -3.62
C ALA A 77 5.48 -9.34 -4.24
N THR A 78 4.93 -8.52 -5.15
CA THR A 78 5.63 -7.38 -5.74
C THR A 78 6.04 -6.36 -4.69
N ALA A 79 5.10 -5.95 -3.81
CA ALA A 79 5.41 -5.00 -2.75
C ALA A 79 6.55 -5.50 -1.83
N TRP A 80 6.56 -6.79 -1.51
CA TRP A 80 7.63 -7.40 -0.73
C TRP A 80 8.99 -7.34 -1.44
N ASN A 81 9.01 -7.57 -2.75
CA ASN A 81 10.25 -7.48 -3.53
C ASN A 81 10.75 -6.03 -3.61
N ASP A 82 9.85 -5.06 -3.77
CA ASP A 82 10.20 -3.64 -3.76
C ASP A 82 10.79 -3.20 -2.42
N LEU A 83 10.22 -3.67 -1.30
CA LEU A 83 10.75 -3.41 0.04
C LEU A 83 12.14 -4.02 0.24
N ARG A 84 12.34 -5.29 -0.15
CA ARG A 84 13.67 -5.92 -0.08
C ARG A 84 14.70 -5.15 -0.90
N SER A 85 14.33 -4.70 -2.10
CA SER A 85 15.19 -3.87 -2.94
C SER A 85 15.53 -2.54 -2.27
N ALA A 86 14.56 -1.87 -1.64
CA ALA A 86 14.80 -0.60 -0.95
C ALA A 86 15.69 -0.76 0.30
N LEU A 87 15.59 -1.88 1.00
CA LEU A 87 16.41 -2.20 2.18
C LEU A 87 17.82 -2.73 1.82
N GLY A 88 18.10 -3.01 0.55
CA GLY A 88 19.36 -3.61 0.13
C GLY A 88 19.55 -5.05 0.62
N VAL A 89 18.47 -5.76 0.95
CA VAL A 89 18.54 -7.14 1.46
C VAL A 89 18.88 -8.09 0.30
N VAL A 90 20.01 -8.78 0.42
CA VAL A 90 20.45 -9.83 -0.50
C VAL A 90 20.42 -11.17 0.24
N GLY A 91 19.65 -12.13 -0.28
CA GLY A 91 19.38 -13.41 0.40
C GLY A 91 18.18 -13.28 1.34
N GLY A 92 17.25 -14.25 1.24
CA GLY A 92 15.88 -14.18 1.78
C GLY A 92 15.75 -14.21 3.31
N GLY A 93 16.44 -13.34 4.03
CA GLY A 93 16.21 -13.09 5.45
C GLY A 93 14.73 -12.76 5.67
N ALA A 94 14.11 -13.48 6.61
CA ALA A 94 12.75 -13.22 7.01
C ALA A 94 12.74 -12.05 8.01
N PHE A 95 11.83 -11.11 7.82
CA PHE A 95 11.52 -10.07 8.79
C PHE A 95 10.01 -9.94 8.88
N ASP A 96 9.51 -9.89 10.12
CA ASP A 96 8.11 -9.66 10.39
C ASP A 96 7.84 -8.16 10.38
N LEU A 97 6.90 -7.74 9.55
CA LEU A 97 6.46 -6.35 9.51
C LEU A 97 5.39 -6.13 10.56
N GLN A 98 5.70 -5.26 11.51
CA GLN A 98 4.75 -4.73 12.47
C GLN A 98 4.43 -3.30 12.08
N GLY A 99 3.21 -3.07 11.61
CA GLY A 99 2.77 -1.75 11.17
C GLY A 99 1.28 -1.72 10.89
N ASP A 100 0.71 -0.53 10.94
CA ASP A 100 -0.68 -0.26 10.61
C ASP A 100 -0.76 0.90 9.62
N LEU A 101 -1.85 0.98 8.86
CA LEU A 101 -2.12 2.05 7.89
C LEU A 101 -2.65 3.34 8.53
N ILE A 102 -2.81 3.37 9.86
CA ILE A 102 -3.29 4.55 10.57
C ILE A 102 -2.19 5.62 10.52
N ALA A 103 -2.38 6.60 9.63
CA ALA A 103 -1.54 7.77 9.59
C ALA A 103 -1.72 8.58 10.90
N PRO A 104 -0.63 9.02 11.55
CA PRO A 104 -0.73 9.88 12.70
C PRO A 104 -1.38 11.22 12.29
N PRO A 105 -2.22 11.81 13.16
CA PRO A 105 -2.85 13.09 12.86
C PRO A 105 -1.79 14.18 12.68
N LEU A 106 -1.95 15.01 11.66
CA LEU A 106 -1.09 16.16 11.43
C LEU A 106 -1.48 17.29 12.39
N PRO A 107 -0.54 17.87 13.16
CA PRO A 107 -0.81 19.05 13.98
C PRO A 107 -1.33 20.22 13.14
N PRO A 108 -2.30 21.01 13.66
CA PRO A 108 -2.76 22.23 13.00
C PRO A 108 -1.61 23.25 12.91
N GLY A 109 -1.51 23.95 11.77
CA GLY A 109 -0.47 24.95 11.54
C GLY A 109 0.92 24.40 11.17
N LEU A 110 1.06 23.08 11.00
CA LEU A 110 2.33 22.45 10.62
C LEU A 110 2.77 22.80 9.18
N ALA A 111 1.83 23.06 8.27
CA ALA A 111 2.13 23.25 6.85
C ALA A 111 3.05 24.47 6.55
N PRO A 112 2.81 25.68 7.11
CA PRO A 112 3.75 26.80 6.97
C PRO A 112 5.14 26.50 7.52
N ALA A 113 5.23 25.82 8.67
CA ALA A 113 6.51 25.44 9.27
C ALA A 113 7.28 24.47 8.38
N LEU A 114 6.61 23.44 7.85
CA LEU A 114 7.23 22.49 6.90
C LEU A 114 7.67 23.18 5.60
N ALA A 115 6.93 24.18 5.12
CA ALA A 115 7.31 24.94 3.94
C ALA A 115 8.60 25.74 4.17
N GLU A 116 8.76 26.35 5.34
CA GLU A 116 9.97 27.09 5.69
C GLU A 116 11.16 26.13 5.88
N THR A 117 10.97 25.04 6.64
CA THR A 117 11.99 23.99 6.77
C THR A 117 12.40 23.44 5.41
N ALA A 118 11.47 23.26 4.49
CA ALA A 118 11.78 22.83 3.12
C ALA A 118 12.56 23.89 2.34
N ARG A 119 12.31 25.19 2.53
CA ARG A 119 13.12 26.24 1.90
C ARG A 119 14.55 26.22 2.41
N GLU A 120 14.74 26.03 3.71
CA GLU A 120 16.04 26.10 4.38
C GLU A 120 16.90 24.86 4.16
N HIS A 121 16.29 23.66 4.06
CA HIS A 121 17.03 22.41 4.11
C HIS A 121 16.93 21.54 2.85
N ARG A 122 16.21 21.97 1.81
CA ARG A 122 16.07 21.18 0.58
C ARG A 122 17.41 20.98 -0.13
N PRO A 123 17.90 19.73 -0.24
CA PRO A 123 19.21 19.47 -0.84
C PRO A 123 19.30 19.85 -2.33
N ASP A 124 18.18 19.74 -3.06
CA ASP A 124 18.11 20.07 -4.48
C ASP A 124 18.17 21.59 -4.74
N ARG A 125 17.65 22.39 -3.80
CA ARG A 125 17.79 23.85 -3.83
C ARG A 125 19.25 24.25 -3.60
N HIS A 126 19.85 23.75 -2.51
CA HIS A 126 21.25 24.02 -2.17
C HIS A 126 22.19 23.65 -3.31
N ALA A 127 21.98 22.49 -3.94
CA ALA A 127 22.77 22.06 -5.08
C ALA A 127 22.70 23.05 -6.27
N ARG A 128 21.54 23.65 -6.52
CA ARG A 128 21.38 24.68 -7.57
C ARG A 128 22.01 26.01 -7.20
N GLU A 129 21.90 26.43 -5.94
CA GLU A 129 22.53 27.67 -5.46
C GLU A 129 24.05 27.60 -5.57
N VAL A 130 24.65 26.45 -5.21
CA VAL A 130 26.09 26.19 -5.39
C VAL A 130 26.47 26.21 -6.87
N ALA A 131 25.70 25.54 -7.74
CA ALA A 131 25.99 25.51 -9.18
C ALA A 131 25.93 26.90 -9.83
N ILE A 132 25.00 27.77 -9.39
CA ILE A 132 24.93 29.16 -9.85
C ILE A 132 26.15 29.94 -9.36
N ALA A 133 26.51 29.82 -8.08
CA ALA A 133 27.68 30.49 -7.51
C ALA A 133 28.99 30.08 -8.21
N GLU A 134 29.13 28.80 -8.57
CA GLU A 134 30.26 28.29 -9.35
C GLU A 134 30.30 28.90 -10.76
N ALA A 135 29.16 28.94 -11.45
CA ALA A 135 29.06 29.56 -12.77
C ALA A 135 29.40 31.07 -12.74
N ASP A 136 28.94 31.80 -11.73
CA ASP A 136 29.25 33.22 -11.54
C ASP A 136 30.74 33.45 -11.25
N ALA A 137 31.38 32.55 -10.50
CA ALA A 137 32.81 32.61 -10.21
C ALA A 137 33.69 32.38 -11.45
N LEU A 138 33.22 31.56 -12.40
CA LEU A 138 33.92 31.29 -13.67
C LEU A 138 33.83 32.45 -14.68
N LEU A 139 32.89 33.38 -14.49
CA LEU A 139 32.68 34.53 -15.37
C LEU A 139 33.42 35.80 -14.93
N ARG A 140 34.04 35.80 -13.74
CA ARG A 140 34.82 36.92 -13.18
C ARG A 140 36.31 36.62 -13.22
#